data_AF-Q0I6D2-F1
#
_entry.id   AF-Q0I6D2-F1
#
_cell.length_a   1.000
_cell.length_b   1.000
_cell.length_c   1.000
_cell.angle_alpha   90.00
_cell.angle_beta   90.00
_cell.angle_gamma   90.00
#
_symmetry.space_group_name_H-M   'P 1'
#
loop_
_entity.id
_entity.type
_entity.pdbx_description
1 polymer ?
#
loop_
_entity_poly.entity_id
_entity_poly.type
_entity_poly.pdbx_seq_one_letter_code
_entity_poly.pdbx_strand_id
1 'polypeptide(L)'
;MTSSQWLTLSNLGHRFGLSAKHCGHALDHQGWRDRNGHPTETAITAGAAQRHNNHHHSPSNRWNADICSTIISPHGHHPINRSEQIAQWVTLLEAMEEGSASVSTSLEQMAEDLPLDLIEEVNLELSNRGCRFQVQRLEESSSL
;
A
#
# COMPACT_ATOMS: atom_id res chain seq x y z
N MET A 1 -2.37 -6.99 -19.44
CA MET A 1 -2.94 -8.19 -18.79
C MET A 1 -2.38 -8.25 -17.39
N THR A 2 -3.13 -7.80 -16.39
CA THR A 2 -2.72 -7.91 -14.98
C THR A 2 -2.75 -9.38 -14.60
N SER A 3 -1.59 -9.96 -14.30
CA SER A 3 -1.51 -11.32 -13.79
C SER A 3 -2.20 -11.37 -12.44
N SER A 4 -3.31 -12.11 -12.32
CA SER A 4 -4.03 -12.24 -11.05
C SER A 4 -3.13 -12.88 -10.01
N GLN A 5 -2.69 -12.06 -9.05
CA GLN A 5 -1.74 -12.47 -8.04
C GLN A 5 -2.46 -13.19 -6.90
N TRP A 6 -2.09 -14.44 -6.68
CA TRP A 6 -2.59 -15.26 -5.58
C TRP A 6 -1.76 -15.04 -4.33
N LEU A 7 -2.36 -14.41 -3.32
CA LEU A 7 -1.67 -13.95 -2.12
C LEU A 7 -2.13 -14.70 -0.88
N THR A 8 -1.25 -14.82 0.12
CA THR A 8 -1.69 -15.16 1.48
C THR A 8 -2.47 -13.99 2.08
N LEU A 9 -3.25 -14.23 3.13
CA LEU A 9 -4.01 -13.17 3.79
C LEU A 9 -3.11 -12.03 4.31
N SER A 10 -1.90 -12.35 4.78
CA SER A 10 -0.92 -11.36 5.24
C SER A 10 -0.40 -10.50 4.09
N ASN A 11 -0.05 -11.11 2.95
CA ASN A 11 0.44 -10.36 1.79
C ASN A 11 -0.69 -9.56 1.12
N LEU A 12 -1.92 -10.08 1.16
CA LEU A 12 -3.11 -9.37 0.73
C LEU A 12 -3.31 -8.11 1.59
N GLY A 13 -3.22 -8.24 2.91
CA GLY A 13 -3.24 -7.11 3.83
C GLY A 13 -2.18 -6.06 3.51
N HIS A 14 -0.93 -6.48 3.38
CA HIS A 14 0.17 -5.57 3.03
C HIS A 14 -0.10 -4.81 1.71
N ARG A 15 -0.65 -5.49 0.69
CA ARG A 15 -0.99 -4.86 -0.61
C ARG A 15 -2.05 -3.77 -0.49
N PHE A 16 -2.94 -3.84 0.50
CA PHE A 16 -4.01 -2.88 0.72
C PHE A 16 -3.80 -2.01 1.97
N GLY A 17 -2.59 -1.97 2.54
CA GLY A 17 -2.31 -1.19 3.74
C GLY A 17 -3.07 -1.64 4.99
N LEU A 18 -3.48 -2.91 5.05
CA LEU A 18 -4.28 -3.50 6.12
C LEU A 18 -3.53 -4.61 6.85
N SER A 19 -3.86 -4.81 8.13
CA SER A 19 -3.43 -6.04 8.82
C SER A 19 -4.15 -7.27 8.26
N ALA A 20 -3.51 -8.44 8.35
CA ALA A 20 -4.12 -9.71 7.98
C ALA A 20 -5.47 -9.95 8.70
N LYS A 21 -5.59 -9.47 9.95
CA LYS A 21 -6.83 -9.56 10.74
C LYS A 21 -7.95 -8.70 10.14
N HIS A 22 -7.63 -7.48 9.69
CA HIS A 22 -8.61 -6.57 9.07
C HIS A 22 -9.09 -7.11 7.72
N CYS A 23 -8.17 -7.58 6.86
CA CYS A 23 -8.56 -8.25 5.61
C CYS A 23 -9.38 -9.51 5.89
N GLY A 24 -8.99 -10.30 6.91
CA GLY A 24 -9.72 -11.48 7.32
C GLY A 24 -11.15 -11.18 7.76
N HIS A 25 -11.37 -10.05 8.42
CA HIS A 25 -12.70 -9.60 8.84
C HIS A 25 -13.53 -9.08 7.66
N ALA A 26 -12.94 -8.34 6.73
CA ALA A 26 -13.65 -7.88 5.52
C ALA A 26 -14.15 -9.07 4.69
N LEU A 27 -13.31 -10.10 4.53
CA LEU A 27 -13.69 -11.33 3.84
C LEU A 27 -14.73 -12.15 4.59
N ASP A 28 -14.70 -12.15 5.93
CA ASP A 28 -15.71 -12.81 6.77
C ASP A 28 -17.08 -12.11 6.66
N HIS A 29 -17.10 -10.78 6.72
CA HIS A 29 -18.31 -9.97 6.56
C HIS A 29 -18.97 -10.17 5.18
N GLN A 30 -18.18 -10.40 4.14
CA GLN A 30 -18.65 -10.74 2.80
C GLN A 30 -19.14 -12.20 2.68
N GLY A 31 -18.95 -13.03 3.70
CA GLY A 31 -19.24 -14.46 3.67
C GLY A 31 -18.26 -15.27 2.82
N TRP A 32 -17.06 -14.73 2.55
CA TRP A 32 -15.99 -15.36 1.78
C TRP A 32 -14.99 -16.12 2.64
N ARG A 33 -14.91 -15.79 3.92
CA ARG A 33 -14.10 -16.48 4.92
C ARG A 33 -15.02 -16.98 6.03
N ASP A 34 -14.74 -18.17 6.56
CA ASP A 34 -15.46 -18.72 7.70
C ASP A 34 -14.78 -18.35 9.04
N ARG A 35 -15.47 -18.65 10.15
CA ARG A 35 -14.96 -18.47 11.51
C ARG A 35 -13.64 -19.20 11.82
N ASN A 36 -13.31 -20.24 11.06
CA ASN A 36 -12.08 -21.00 11.19
C ASN A 36 -10.94 -20.41 10.34
N GLY A 37 -11.25 -19.38 9.55
CA GLY A 37 -10.33 -18.69 8.68
C GLY A 37 -10.11 -19.32 7.31
N HIS A 38 -10.93 -20.32 6.94
CA HIS A 38 -10.91 -20.96 5.64
C HIS A 38 -11.82 -20.22 4.64
N PRO A 39 -11.50 -20.27 3.35
CA PRO A 39 -12.40 -19.77 2.34
C PRO A 39 -13.66 -20.63 2.28
N THR A 40 -14.80 -19.96 2.18
CA THR A 40 -16.11 -20.57 1.95
C THR A 40 -16.21 -21.08 0.51
N GLU A 41 -17.18 -21.94 0.24
CA GLU A 41 -17.43 -22.43 -1.12
C GLU A 41 -17.77 -21.28 -2.08
N THR A 42 -18.55 -20.30 -1.61
CA THR A 42 -18.85 -19.07 -2.33
C THR A 42 -17.60 -18.31 -2.80
N ALA A 43 -16.56 -18.22 -1.95
CA ALA A 43 -15.30 -17.57 -2.34
C ALA A 43 -14.52 -18.37 -3.39
N ILE A 44 -14.59 -19.71 -3.32
CA ILE A 44 -13.93 -20.59 -4.30
C ILE A 44 -14.64 -20.52 -5.64
N THR A 45 -15.97 -20.61 -5.66
CA THR A 45 -16.79 -20.50 -6.87
C THR A 45 -16.65 -19.14 -7.55
N ALA A 46 -16.52 -18.06 -6.76
CA ALA A 46 -16.25 -16.71 -7.28
C ALA A 46 -14.81 -16.52 -7.80
N GLY A 47 -13.93 -17.53 -7.68
CA GLY A 47 -12.51 -17.40 -8.01
C GLY A 47 -11.71 -16.50 -7.06
N ALA A 48 -12.31 -16.06 -5.96
CA ALA A 48 -11.71 -15.16 -4.98
C ALA A 48 -10.70 -15.89 -4.07
N ALA A 49 -10.84 -17.21 -3.91
CA ALA A 49 -9.98 -17.99 -3.03
C ALA A 49 -9.67 -19.40 -3.54
N GLN A 50 -8.53 -19.93 -3.13
CA GLN A 50 -8.12 -21.31 -3.37
C GLN A 50 -7.62 -21.93 -2.06
N ARG A 51 -8.10 -23.15 -1.79
CA ARG A 51 -7.56 -24.01 -0.73
C ARG A 51 -6.29 -24.66 -1.27
N HIS A 52 -5.14 -24.28 -0.73
CA HIS A 52 -3.88 -24.90 -1.12
C HIS A 52 -3.65 -26.13 -0.25
N ASN A 53 -3.96 -27.30 -0.81
CA ASN A 53 -3.77 -28.59 -0.18
C ASN A 53 -2.37 -29.10 -0.52
N ASN A 54 -1.31 -28.51 0.04
CA ASN A 54 0.02 -29.07 -0.15
C ASN A 54 0.54 -29.68 1.15
N HIS A 55 0.87 -30.96 1.06
CA HIS A 55 1.03 -31.90 2.17
C HIS A 55 2.30 -31.68 3.01
N HIS A 56 3.14 -30.69 2.67
CA HIS A 56 4.49 -30.57 3.23
C HIS A 56 4.84 -29.26 3.92
N HIS A 57 4.11 -28.16 3.71
CA HIS A 57 4.31 -26.92 4.46
C HIS A 57 2.96 -26.20 4.63
N SER A 58 2.65 -25.77 5.85
CA SER A 58 1.34 -25.30 6.35
C SER A 58 0.36 -24.78 5.29
N PRO A 59 -0.87 -25.33 5.23
CA PRO A 59 -1.87 -24.93 4.24
C PRO A 59 -2.25 -23.46 4.44
N SER A 60 -1.71 -22.59 3.60
CA SER A 60 -2.05 -21.18 3.60
C SER A 60 -3.02 -20.92 2.47
N ASN A 61 -4.25 -20.57 2.83
CA ASN A 61 -5.28 -20.19 1.87
C ASN A 61 -4.75 -19.06 0.97
N ARG A 62 -5.01 -19.17 -0.33
CA ARG A 62 -4.63 -18.17 -1.32
C ARG A 62 -5.85 -17.37 -1.73
N TRP A 63 -5.67 -16.06 -1.85
CA TRP A 63 -6.70 -15.09 -2.18
C TRP A 63 -6.32 -14.37 -3.46
N ASN A 64 -7.26 -14.26 -4.40
CA ASN A 64 -7.06 -13.54 -5.64
C ASN A 64 -7.11 -12.03 -5.35
N ALA A 65 -5.96 -11.36 -5.46
CA ALA A 65 -5.84 -9.97 -5.06
C ALA A 65 -6.77 -9.02 -5.85
N ASP A 66 -7.00 -9.30 -7.13
CA ASP A 66 -7.82 -8.43 -7.98
C ASP A 66 -9.30 -8.57 -7.62
N ILE A 67 -9.78 -9.80 -7.40
CA ILE A 67 -11.17 -10.05 -7.00
C ILE A 67 -11.42 -9.57 -5.57
N CYS A 68 -10.49 -9.87 -4.64
CA CYS A 68 -10.59 -9.42 -3.26
C CYS A 68 -10.48 -7.90 -3.12
N SER A 69 -9.84 -7.18 -4.05
CA SER A 69 -9.78 -5.71 -4.02
C SER A 69 -11.17 -5.09 -3.96
N THR A 70 -12.14 -5.62 -4.70
CA THR A 70 -13.50 -5.07 -4.76
C THR A 70 -14.23 -5.07 -3.41
N ILE A 71 -13.83 -5.95 -2.51
CA ILE A 71 -14.42 -6.14 -1.17
C ILE A 71 -13.55 -5.49 -0.09
N ILE A 72 -12.23 -5.47 -0.29
CA ILE A 72 -11.27 -4.96 0.68
C ILE A 72 -11.10 -3.45 0.54
N SER A 73 -11.12 -2.89 -0.67
CA SER A 73 -10.94 -1.46 -0.94
C SER A 73 -11.93 -0.54 -0.19
N PRO A 74 -13.22 -0.91 0.02
CA PRO A 74 -14.13 -0.10 0.84
C PRO A 74 -13.78 -0.06 2.33
N HIS A 75 -13.02 -1.04 2.84
CA HIS A 75 -12.67 -1.20 4.26
C HIS A 75 -11.18 -0.95 4.55
N GLY A 76 -10.36 -0.84 3.51
CA GLY A 76 -9.01 -0.32 3.61
C GLY A 76 -9.05 1.20 3.73
N HIS A 77 -8.07 1.77 4.42
CA HIS A 77 -7.49 2.98 3.84
C HIS A 77 -7.14 2.57 2.41
N HIS A 78 -7.69 3.26 1.41
CA HIS A 78 -7.29 3.08 0.01
C HIS A 78 -5.78 2.79 -0.01
N PRO A 79 -5.27 1.80 -0.77
CA PRO A 79 -3.83 1.71 -0.94
C PRO A 79 -3.43 3.12 -1.36
N ILE A 80 -2.74 3.89 -0.48
CA ILE A 80 -2.67 5.33 -0.68
C ILE A 80 -2.10 5.45 -2.06
N ASN A 81 -2.94 5.94 -2.99
CA ASN A 81 -2.65 5.76 -4.39
C ASN A 81 -1.27 6.39 -4.56
N ARG A 82 -0.31 5.70 -5.20
CA ARG A 82 1.06 6.22 -5.30
C ARG A 82 1.02 7.69 -5.71
N SER A 83 0.11 8.03 -6.63
CA SER A 83 -0.23 9.38 -7.05
C SER A 83 -0.79 10.31 -5.95
N GLU A 84 -1.63 9.83 -5.04
CA GLU A 84 -2.14 10.59 -3.89
C GLU A 84 -1.04 10.83 -2.84
N GLN A 85 -0.21 9.82 -2.59
CA GLN A 85 0.99 9.92 -1.75
C GLN A 85 1.94 11.00 -2.30
N ILE A 86 2.21 10.95 -3.60
CA ILE A 86 3.00 11.97 -4.30
C ILE A 86 2.33 13.34 -4.19
N ALA A 87 1.03 13.44 -4.45
CA ALA A 87 0.33 14.71 -4.38
C ALA A 87 0.37 15.35 -2.99
N GLN A 88 0.25 14.54 -1.92
CA GLN A 88 0.36 15.01 -0.53
C GLN A 88 1.77 15.53 -0.23
N TRP A 89 2.80 14.78 -0.62
CA TRP A 89 4.19 15.19 -0.45
C TRP A 89 4.53 16.46 -1.23
N VAL A 90 4.12 16.53 -2.49
CA VAL A 90 4.33 17.72 -3.34
C VAL A 90 3.65 18.93 -2.71
N THR A 91 2.38 18.81 -2.30
CA THR A 91 1.64 19.91 -1.66
C THR A 91 2.29 20.38 -0.36
N LEU A 92 2.79 19.45 0.46
CA LEU A 92 3.47 19.76 1.71
C LEU A 92 4.79 20.51 1.47
N LEU A 93 5.62 20.02 0.56
CA LEU A 93 6.93 20.60 0.25
C LEU A 93 6.80 21.98 -0.41
N GLU A 94 5.83 22.15 -1.32
CA GLU A 94 5.48 23.45 -1.92
C GLU A 94 5.06 24.47 -0.85
N ALA A 95 4.12 24.09 0.03
CA ALA A 95 3.63 24.98 1.08
C ALA A 95 4.72 25.39 2.09
N MET A 96 5.72 24.51 2.30
CA MET A 96 6.87 24.78 3.13
C MET A 96 7.92 25.66 2.42
N GLU A 97 8.16 25.48 1.12
CA GLU A 97 9.01 26.37 0.31
C GLU A 97 8.44 27.79 0.23
N GLU A 98 7.12 27.92 0.10
CA GLU A 98 6.41 29.22 0.08
C GLU A 98 6.39 29.92 1.46
N GLY A 99 6.91 29.28 2.51
CA GLY A 99 7.13 29.92 3.81
C GLY A 99 5.93 29.86 4.75
N SER A 100 5.18 28.74 4.78
CA SER A 100 4.15 28.54 5.81
C SER A 100 4.75 28.59 7.22
N ALA A 101 4.51 29.70 7.92
CA ALA A 101 5.15 30.11 9.17
C ALA A 101 4.74 29.31 10.43
N SER A 102 4.51 27.99 10.34
CA SER A 102 3.95 27.22 11.46
C SER A 102 4.59 25.84 11.69
N VAL A 103 5.69 25.51 11.02
CA VAL A 103 6.38 24.23 11.21
C VAL A 103 7.77 24.48 11.79
N SER A 104 8.06 23.91 12.95
CA SER A 104 9.39 23.98 13.60
C SER A 104 10.46 23.14 12.90
N THR A 105 10.03 22.30 11.96
CA THR A 105 10.84 21.39 11.15
C THR A 105 11.19 22.06 9.82
N SER A 106 12.46 22.02 9.41
CA SER A 106 12.87 22.56 8.12
C SER A 106 12.36 21.69 6.96
N LEU A 107 12.30 22.28 5.77
CA LEU A 107 11.90 21.60 4.54
C LEU A 107 12.78 20.38 4.24
N GLU A 108 14.07 20.49 4.50
CA GLU A 108 15.05 19.42 4.34
C GLU A 108 14.82 18.28 5.33
N GLN A 109 14.57 18.61 6.61
CA GLN A 109 14.29 17.63 7.64
C GLN A 109 12.99 16.87 7.38
N MET A 110 11.97 17.54 6.84
CA MET A 110 10.73 16.89 6.44
C MET A 110 10.93 15.99 5.21
N ALA A 111 11.81 16.39 4.29
CA ALA A 111 12.13 15.61 3.10
C ALA A 111 12.91 14.32 3.42
N GLU A 112 13.61 14.23 4.56
CA GLU A 112 14.24 13.00 5.04
C GLU A 112 13.23 11.88 5.34
N ASP A 113 11.99 12.23 5.70
CA ASP A 113 10.92 11.27 5.96
C ASP A 113 10.23 10.77 4.67
N LEU A 114 10.59 11.30 3.50
CA LEU A 114 10.03 10.88 2.21
C LEU A 114 10.53 9.46 1.83
N PRO A 115 9.64 8.51 1.53
CA PRO A 115 10.05 7.17 1.10
C PRO A 115 10.94 7.20 -0.15
N LEU A 116 12.05 6.45 -0.11
CA LEU A 116 13.08 6.43 -1.17
C LEU A 116 12.55 6.07 -2.56
N ASP A 117 11.47 5.30 -2.64
CA ASP A 117 10.84 4.88 -3.88
C ASP A 117 9.89 5.93 -4.48
N LEU A 118 9.59 7.00 -3.72
CA LEU A 118 8.73 8.11 -4.15
C LEU A 118 9.52 9.38 -4.52
N ILE A 119 10.80 9.47 -4.13
CA ILE A 119 11.66 10.65 -4.37
C ILE A 119 11.62 11.10 -5.83
N GLU A 120 11.80 10.17 -6.78
CA GLU A 120 11.87 10.50 -8.20
C GLU A 120 10.55 11.08 -8.72
N GLU A 121 9.43 10.49 -8.32
CA GLU A 121 8.10 10.92 -8.79
C GLU A 121 7.65 12.22 -8.11
N VAL A 122 7.99 12.43 -6.83
CA VAL A 122 7.75 13.71 -6.12
C VAL A 122 8.57 14.84 -6.73
N ASN A 123 9.86 14.61 -7.01
CA ASN A 123 10.75 15.60 -7.62
C ASN A 123 10.29 16.02 -9.03
N LEU A 124 9.81 15.05 -9.80
CA LEU A 124 9.22 15.31 -11.12
C LEU A 124 8.00 16.24 -11.01
N GLU A 125 7.09 15.95 -10.09
CA GLU A 125 5.89 16.77 -9.89
C GLU A 125 6.21 18.16 -9.33
N LEU A 126 7.14 18.28 -8.39
CA LEU A 126 7.64 19.58 -7.90
C LEU A 126 8.19 20.42 -9.07
N SER A 127 9.00 19.81 -9.93
CA SER A 127 9.56 20.48 -11.10
C SER A 127 8.47 20.92 -12.08
N ASN A 128 7.47 20.07 -12.34
CA ASN A 128 6.33 20.38 -13.21
C ASN A 128 5.52 21.58 -12.69
N ARG A 129 5.47 21.77 -11.38
CA ARG A 129 4.74 22.87 -10.73
C ARG A 129 5.61 24.13 -10.51
N GLY A 130 6.90 24.07 -10.82
CA GLY A 130 7.82 25.19 -10.72
C GLY A 130 8.43 25.39 -9.32
N CYS A 131 8.25 24.44 -8.42
CA CYS A 131 8.94 24.37 -7.13
C CYS A 131 10.44 24.15 -7.39
N ARG A 132 11.29 24.96 -6.75
CA ARG A 132 12.75 24.89 -6.96
C ARG A 132 13.41 23.87 -6.04
N PHE A 133 12.74 23.55 -4.94
CA PHE A 133 13.15 22.51 -4.03
C PHE A 133 13.11 21.13 -4.71
N GLN A 134 14.13 20.34 -4.42
CA GLN A 134 14.30 18.98 -4.91
C GLN A 134 14.81 18.13 -3.76
N VAL A 135 14.13 17.02 -3.49
CA VAL A 135 14.52 16.07 -2.44
C VAL A 135 15.77 15.34 -2.90
N GLN A 136 16.83 15.40 -2.10
CA GLN A 136 18.04 14.63 -2.36
C GLN A 136 17.89 13.24 -1.76
N ARG A 137 18.24 12.21 -2.53
CA ARG A 137 18.46 10.89 -1.95
C ARG A 137 19.66 11.02 -1.00
N LEU A 138 19.42 10.85 0.29
CA LEU A 138 20.50 10.55 1.21
C LEU A 138 20.97 9.15 0.81
N GLU A 139 21.98 9.09 -0.05
CA GLU A 139 22.76 7.86 -0.23
C GLU A 139 23.36 7.62 1.16
N GLU A 140 22.76 6.71 1.94
CA GLU A 140 23.43 6.12 3.08
C GLU A 140 24.76 5.63 2.55
N SER A 141 25.77 6.45 2.80
CA SER A 141 27.15 6.13 2.53
C SER A 141 27.40 4.90 3.37
N SER A 142 27.28 3.73 2.74
CA SER A 142 27.76 2.47 3.28
C SER A 142 29.27 2.64 3.38
N SER A 143 29.70 3.29 4.46
CA SER A 143 31.08 3.28 4.90
C SER A 143 31.41 1.85 5.26
N LEU A 144 32.02 1.16 4.30
CA LEU A 144 32.92 0.03 4.53
C LEU A 144 34.17 0.51 5.26
#